data_AF-A0A7C7MNA5-F1
#
_entry.id   AF-A0A7C7MNA5-F1
#
_cell.length_a   1.000
_cell.length_b   1.000
_cell.length_c   1.000
_cell.angle_alpha   90.00
_cell.angle_beta   90.00
_cell.angle_gamma   90.00
#
_symmetry.space_group_name_H-M   'P 1'
#
loop_
_entity.id
_entity.type
_entity.pdbx_description
1 polymer ?
#
loop_
_entity_poly.entity_id
_entity_poly.type
_entity_poly.pdbx_seq_one_letter_code
_entity_poly.pdbx_strand_id
1 'polypeptide(L)'
;MTEKELISSCKKQDKKAQKQLYEQYKQKLFLVCLKYCKNQAEAEDNLHDTFVEVFLNIKKFKFKGSFEGWMKRIAINKAIDRYKNKKEI
;
A
#
# COMPACT_ATOMS: atom_id res chain seq x y z
N MET A 1 3.19 -11.71 16.88
CA MET A 1 2.07 -10.81 16.58
C MET A 1 1.36 -11.31 15.34
N THR A 2 0.05 -11.52 15.42
CA THR A 2 -0.81 -11.92 14.30
C THR A 2 -1.06 -10.75 13.35
N GLU A 3 -1.53 -11.03 12.12
CA GLU A 3 -1.90 -9.98 11.16
C GLU A 3 -2.96 -9.03 11.75
N LYS A 4 -3.95 -9.57 12.47
CA LYS A 4 -5.02 -8.80 13.11
C LYS A 4 -4.51 -7.87 14.20
N GLU A 5 -3.58 -8.34 15.03
CA GLU A 5 -2.93 -7.53 16.07
C GLU A 5 -2.07 -6.42 15.44
N LEU A 6 -1.28 -6.75 14.42
CA LEU A 6 -0.44 -5.80 13.70
C LEU A 6 -1.27 -4.66 13.10
N ILE A 7 -2.38 -5.00 12.42
CA ILE A 7 -3.32 -4.02 11.86
C ILE A 7 -3.96 -3.17 12.97
N SER A 8 -4.36 -3.80 14.09
CA SER A 8 -4.95 -3.10 15.23
C SER A 8 -3.98 -2.09 15.86
N SER A 9 -2.69 -2.43 15.96
CA SER A 9 -1.64 -1.52 16.42
C SER A 9 -1.37 -0.40 15.41
N CYS A 10 -1.37 -0.70 14.11
CA CYS A 10 -1.24 0.34 13.08
C CYS A 10 -2.41 1.34 13.11
N LYS A 11 -3.64 0.88 13.40
CA LYS A 11 -4.82 1.75 13.59
C LYS A 11 -4.65 2.73 14.77
N LYS A 12 -3.79 2.41 15.74
CA LYS A 12 -3.41 3.28 16.86
C LYS A 12 -2.19 4.17 16.56
N GLN A 13 -1.73 4.21 15.30
CA GLN A 13 -0.54 4.94 14.86
C GLN A 13 0.77 4.51 15.56
N ASP A 14 0.86 3.26 15.98
CA ASP A 14 2.10 2.72 16.52
C ASP A 14 3.17 2.63 15.41
N LYS A 15 4.25 3.40 15.58
CA LYS A 15 5.34 3.50 14.58
C LYS A 15 6.08 2.17 14.36
N LYS A 16 6.22 1.34 15.40
CA LYS A 16 6.89 0.03 15.29
C LYS A 16 6.02 -0.93 14.47
N ALA A 17 4.72 -0.93 14.71
CA ALA A 17 3.75 -1.69 13.94
C ALA A 17 3.72 -1.23 12.48
N GLN A 18 3.70 0.07 12.21
CA GLN A 18 3.75 0.58 10.83
C GLN A 18 5.03 0.16 10.11
N LYS A 19 6.19 0.27 10.76
CA LYS A 19 7.46 -0.22 10.22
C LYS A 19 7.41 -1.72 9.92
N GLN A 20 6.90 -2.52 10.85
CA GLN A 20 6.78 -3.96 10.64
C GLN A 20 5.84 -4.30 9.47
N LEU A 21 4.71 -3.60 9.36
CA LEU A 21 3.79 -3.76 8.23
C LEU A 21 4.47 -3.43 6.91
N TYR A 22 5.22 -2.32 6.87
CA TYR A 22 5.98 -1.93 5.70
C TYR A 22 6.97 -3.04 5.28
N GLU A 23 7.82 -3.49 6.21
CA GLU A 23 8.80 -4.54 5.93
C GLU A 23 8.16 -5.85 5.45
N GLN A 24 7.01 -6.23 6.00
CA GLN A 24 6.32 -7.46 5.64
C GLN A 24 5.71 -7.44 4.22
N TYR A 25 5.26 -6.28 3.74
CA TYR A 25 4.53 -6.20 2.47
C TYR A 25 5.25 -5.42 1.36
N LYS A 26 6.34 -4.69 1.65
CA LYS A 26 7.02 -3.82 0.68
C LYS A 26 7.41 -4.56 -0.60
N GLN A 27 8.02 -5.75 -0.48
CA GLN A 27 8.48 -6.49 -1.65
C GLN A 27 7.31 -6.97 -2.52
N LYS A 28 6.25 -7.50 -1.90
CA LYS A 28 5.06 -7.97 -2.62
C LYS A 28 4.34 -6.83 -3.32
N LEU A 29 4.17 -5.69 -2.66
CA LEU A 29 3.53 -4.52 -3.25
C LEU A 29 4.41 -3.86 -4.31
N PHE A 30 5.74 -3.88 -4.14
CA PHE A 30 6.67 -3.39 -5.14
C PHE A 30 6.57 -4.18 -6.45
N LEU A 31 6.51 -5.51 -6.38
CA LEU A 31 6.28 -6.37 -7.54
C LEU A 31 4.94 -6.10 -8.23
N VAL A 32 3.91 -5.67 -7.48
CA VAL A 32 2.66 -5.20 -8.06
C VAL A 32 2.87 -3.87 -8.75
N CYS A 33 3.50 -2.89 -8.10
CA CYS A 33 3.77 -1.57 -8.69
C CYS A 33 4.56 -1.69 -10.01
N LEU A 34 5.56 -2.57 -10.09
CA LEU A 34 6.34 -2.83 -11.31
C LEU A 34 5.49 -3.30 -12.50
N LYS A 35 4.33 -3.93 -12.27
CA LYS A 35 3.42 -4.37 -13.35
C LYS A 35 2.61 -3.22 -13.94
N TYR A 36 2.45 -2.12 -13.20
CA TYR A 36 1.58 -1.01 -13.57
C TYR A 36 2.33 0.31 -13.80
N CYS A 37 3.60 0.41 -13.39
CA CYS A 37 4.45 1.58 -13.56
C CYS A 37 5.41 1.39 -14.75
N LYS A 38 5.88 2.49 -15.36
CA LYS A 38 6.72 2.41 -16.57
C LYS A 38 8.15 1.96 -16.30
N ASN A 39 8.66 2.23 -15.10
CA ASN A 39 10.03 1.93 -14.71
C ASN A 39 10.12 1.73 -13.19
N GLN A 40 11.31 1.38 -12.71
CA GLN A 40 11.56 1.10 -11.31
C GLN A 40 11.32 2.33 -10.41
N ALA A 41 11.79 3.51 -10.81
CA ALA A 41 11.64 4.73 -10.02
C ALA A 41 10.15 5.09 -9.82
N GLU A 42 9.34 5.00 -10.88
CA GLU A 42 7.89 5.20 -10.78
C GLU A 42 7.23 4.16 -9.86
N ALA A 43 7.72 2.92 -9.85
CA ALA A 43 7.22 1.87 -8.97
C ALA A 43 7.59 2.11 -7.50
N GLU A 44 8.77 2.64 -7.21
CA GLU A 44 9.22 3.02 -5.86
C GLU A 44 8.37 4.18 -5.31
N ASP A 45 8.14 5.21 -6.12
CA ASP A 45 7.23 6.31 -5.78
C ASP A 45 5.81 5.81 -5.52
N ASN A 46 5.27 4.98 -6.43
CA ASN A 46 3.90 4.45 -6.27
C ASN A 46 3.78 3.57 -5.03
N LEU A 47 4.82 2.80 -4.69
CA LEU A 47 4.89 2.02 -3.46
C LEU A 47 4.85 2.93 -2.23
N HIS A 48 5.61 4.02 -2.24
CA HIS A 48 5.60 5.01 -1.16
C HIS A 48 4.19 5.58 -0.95
N ASP A 49 3.57 6.09 -2.01
CA ASP A 49 2.21 6.64 -1.97
C ASP A 49 1.16 5.60 -1.54
N THR A 50 1.36 4.35 -1.94
CA THR A 50 0.51 3.22 -1.50
C THR A 50 0.56 3.08 0.01
N PHE A 51 1.75 3.07 0.63
CA PHE A 51 1.86 2.92 2.07
C PHE A 51 1.33 4.12 2.84
N VAL A 52 1.53 5.34 2.33
CA VAL A 52 0.89 6.56 2.87
C VAL A 52 -0.63 6.38 2.89
N GLU A 53 -1.23 5.99 1.77
CA GLU A 53 -2.67 5.78 1.64
C GLU A 53 -3.17 4.64 2.55
N VAL A 54 -2.42 3.55 2.65
CA VAL A 54 -2.69 2.43 3.54
C VAL A 54 -2.78 2.91 4.98
N PHE A 55 -1.79 3.65 5.49
CA PHE A 55 -1.79 4.11 6.87
C PHE A 55 -2.86 5.16 7.15
N LEU A 56 -3.12 6.07 6.20
CA LEU A 56 -4.22 7.04 6.30
C LEU A 56 -5.59 6.36 6.40
N ASN A 57 -5.79 5.27 5.65
CA ASN A 57 -7.08 4.60 5.55
C ASN A 57 -7.17 3.29 6.33
N ILE A 58 -6.15 2.89 7.08
CA ILE A 58 -6.11 1.57 7.73
C ILE A 58 -7.28 1.35 8.68
N LYS A 59 -7.80 2.43 9.29
CA LYS A 59 -9.01 2.40 10.15
C LYS A 59 -10.26 1.93 9.39
N LYS A 60 -10.33 2.18 8.08
CA LYS A 60 -11.45 1.76 7.20
C LYS A 60 -11.41 0.26 6.88
N PHE A 61 -10.29 -0.43 7.08
CA PHE A 61 -10.22 -1.87 6.86
C PHE A 61 -11.03 -2.63 7.93
N LYS A 62 -12.09 -3.31 7.50
CA LYS A 62 -13.06 -4.01 8.38
C LYS A 62 -12.78 -5.50 8.57
N PHE A 63 -11.56 -5.98 8.30
CA PHE A 63 -11.20 -7.42 8.34
C PHE A 63 -12.13 -8.30 7.48
N LYS A 64 -12.66 -7.74 6.39
CA LYS A 64 -13.42 -8.49 5.38
C LYS A 64 -12.50 -8.74 4.20
N GLY A 65 -12.23 -10.02 3.92
CA GLY A 65 -11.26 -10.44 2.92
C GLY A 65 -9.80 -10.24 3.37
N SER A 66 -8.87 -10.43 2.43
CA SER A 66 -7.43 -10.36 2.69
C SER A 66 -6.96 -8.90 2.82
N PHE A 67 -6.17 -8.62 3.86
CA PHE A 67 -5.49 -7.32 4.00
C PHE A 67 -4.50 -7.08 2.86
N GLU A 68 -3.77 -8.12 2.43
CA GLU A 68 -2.89 -8.05 1.26
C GLU A 68 -3.67 -7.65 -0.01
N GLY A 69 -4.84 -8.27 -0.24
CA GLY A 69 -5.71 -7.91 -1.36
C GLY A 69 -6.19 -6.46 -1.32
N TRP A 70 -6.52 -5.96 -0.13
CA TRP A 70 -6.91 -4.57 0.07
C TRP A 70 -5.77 -3.60 -0.26
N MET A 71 -4.54 -3.88 0.19
CA MET A 71 -3.35 -3.06 -0.13
C MET A 71 -3.01 -3.11 -1.63
N LYS A 72 -3.09 -4.29 -2.26
CA LYS A 72 -2.88 -4.41 -3.71
C LYS A 72 -3.85 -3.56 -4.51
N ARG A 73 -5.13 -3.50 -4.10
CA ARG A 73 -6.12 -2.64 -4.76
C ARG A 73 -5.76 -1.16 -4.67
N ILE A 74 -5.25 -0.72 -3.51
CA ILE A 74 -4.75 0.66 -3.34
C ILE A 74 -3.57 0.91 -4.30
N ALA A 75 -2.59 0.01 -4.33
CA ALA A 75 -1.40 0.16 -5.18
C ALA A 75 -1.73 0.26 -6.67
N ILE A 76 -2.64 -0.59 -7.15
CA ILE A 76 -3.10 -0.61 -8.54
C ILE A 76 -3.85 0.68 -8.88
N ASN A 77 -4.78 1.10 -8.02
CA ASN A 77 -5.55 2.32 -8.26
C ASN A 77 -4.63 3.56 -8.33
N LYS A 78 -3.66 3.69 -7.42
CA LYS A 78 -2.68 4.79 -7.46
C LYS A 78 -1.87 4.81 -8.75
N ALA A 79 -1.43 3.65 -9.24
CA ALA A 79 -0.67 3.57 -10.48
C ALA A 79 -1.54 3.99 -11.70
N ILE A 80 -2.80 3.54 -11.74
CA ILE A 80 -3.76 3.90 -12.79
C ILE A 80 -4.05 5.41 -12.78
N ASP A 81 -4.30 5.99 -11.59
CA ASP A 81 -4.59 7.41 -11.46
C ASP A 81 -3.41 8.27 -11.90
N ARG A 82 -2.17 7.89 -11.52
CA ARG A 82 -0.95 8.57 -11.97
C ARG A 82 -0.76 8.47 -13.48
N TYR A 83 -1.11 7.35 -14.10
CA TYR A 83 -1.06 7.19 -15.55
C TYR A 83 -2.07 8.07 -16.28
N LYS A 84 -3.30 8.18 -15.76
CA LYS A 84 -4.35 9.06 -16.33
C LYS A 84 -3.92 10.53 -16.27
N ASN A 85 -3.44 10.99 -15.13
CA ASN A 85 -3.03 12.39 -14.95
C ASN A 85 -1.82 12.78 -15.83
N LYS A 86 -0.95 11.80 -16.19
CA LYS A 86 0.17 12.03 -17.12
C LYS A 86 -0.25 12.14 -18.59
N LYS A 87 -1.47 11.72 -18.96
CA LYS A 87 -1.97 11.79 -20.34
C LYS A 87 -2.71 13.09 -20.67
N GLU A 88 -3.11 13.86 -19.66
CA GLU A 88 -3.86 15.11 -19.84
C GLU A 88 -2.94 16.34 -20.00
N ILE A 89 -1.67 16.14 -20.40
CA ILE A 89 -0.67 17.19 -20.64
C ILE A 89 -0.04 16.98 -22.01
#